data_AF-A0A1H2Q0G6-F1
#
_entry.id   AF-A0A1H2Q0G6-F1
#
_cell.length_a   1.000
_cell.length_b   1.000
_cell.length_c   1.000
_cell.angle_alpha   90.00
_cell.angle_beta   90.00
_cell.angle_gamma   90.00
#
_symmetry.space_group_name_H-M   'P 1'
#
loop_
_entity.id
_entity.type
_entity.pdbx_description
1 polymer ?
#
loop_
_entity_poly.entity_id
_entity_poly.type
_entity_poly.pdbx_seq_one_letter_code
_entity_poly.pdbx_strand_id
1 'polypeptide(L)'
;MDLVAFTIHDISLFGNLHRWFFGNLHVDGLTLDLDSTIMLPYGNSKARCEHNLHKHTRYSHHPFMAFIANTCIMANVCLGLDNGHSTNNAFSFLDGSLDKLDGSQVVLLPADSGFSDSAFFDNLDWRDIHYLITLHLNQPLIASNEAL
;
A
#
# COMPACT_ATOMS: atom_id res chain seq x y z
N MET A 1 21.85 -25.25 22.97
CA MET A 1 21.99 -24.16 21.98
C MET A 1 20.66 -24.09 21.28
N ASP A 2 19.73 -23.36 21.88
CA ASP A 2 18.35 -23.33 21.43
C ASP A 2 18.23 -22.29 20.33
N LEU A 3 17.91 -22.80 19.15
CA LEU A 3 17.53 -22.01 17.99
C LEU A 3 16.23 -21.27 18.37
N VAL A 4 16.37 -20.02 18.82
CA VAL A 4 15.24 -19.13 19.03
C VAL A 4 14.55 -18.98 17.69
N ALA A 5 13.45 -19.70 17.52
CA ALA A 5 12.51 -19.45 16.45
C ALA A 5 12.00 -18.02 16.64
N PHE A 6 12.55 -17.10 15.84
CA PHE A 6 12.12 -15.71 15.76
C PHE A 6 10.71 -15.72 15.13
N THR A 7 9.74 -16.05 15.97
CA THR A 7 8.34 -16.08 15.59
C THR A 7 7.89 -14.62 15.48
N ILE A 8 7.33 -14.26 14.33
CA ILE A 8 6.71 -12.96 14.00
C ILE A 8 5.46 -12.79 14.88
N HIS A 9 5.64 -12.63 16.19
CA HIS A 9 4.56 -12.60 17.17
C HIS A 9 4.46 -11.29 17.94
N ASP A 10 5.28 -10.29 17.59
CA ASP A 10 5.19 -8.98 18.24
C ASP A 10 5.15 -7.83 17.22
N ILE A 11 3.99 -7.70 16.57
CA ILE A 11 3.65 -6.53 15.74
C ILE A 11 3.78 -5.24 16.57
N SER A 12 3.55 -5.31 17.89
CA SER A 12 3.64 -4.14 18.77
C SER A 12 5.08 -3.66 18.95
N LEU A 13 6.06 -4.57 18.98
CA LEU A 13 7.48 -4.21 19.04
C LEU A 13 7.94 -3.46 17.78
N PHE A 14 7.54 -3.93 16.59
CA PHE A 14 7.82 -3.24 15.34
C PHE A 14 7.08 -1.90 15.24
N GLY A 15 5.81 -1.86 15.66
CA GLY A 15 5.02 -0.62 15.71
C GLY A 15 5.66 0.43 16.62
N ASN A 16 6.07 0.05 17.83
CA ASN A 16 6.74 0.92 18.79
C ASN A 16 8.11 1.38 18.29
N LEU A 17 8.89 0.50 17.65
CA LEU A 17 10.17 0.86 17.05
C LEU A 17 10.01 1.87 15.91
N HIS A 18 9.03 1.67 15.02
CA HIS A 18 8.70 2.63 13.97
C HIS A 18 8.29 3.97 14.57
N ARG A 19 7.39 3.96 15.55
CA ARG A 19 6.91 5.18 16.21
C ARG A 19 8.06 5.96 16.84
N TRP A 20 8.94 5.27 17.59
CA TRP A 20 10.16 5.88 18.14
C TRP A 20 11.07 6.42 17.03
N PHE A 21 11.33 5.64 15.99
CA PHE A 21 12.24 6.04 14.90
C PHE A 21 11.72 7.29 14.18
N PHE A 22 10.44 7.32 13.80
CA PHE A 22 9.83 8.45 13.10
C PHE A 22 9.62 9.66 14.01
N GLY A 23 9.32 9.47 15.29
CA GLY A 23 9.29 10.56 16.27
C GLY A 23 10.66 11.24 16.47
N ASN A 24 11.76 10.57 16.13
CA ASN A 24 13.10 11.17 16.14
C ASN A 24 13.52 11.74 14.77
N LEU A 25 12.79 11.40 13.70
CA LEU A 25 13.05 11.86 12.34
C LEU A 25 12.45 13.27 12.18
N HIS A 26 13.27 14.31 12.33
CA HIS A 26 12.85 15.70 12.18
C HIS A 26 12.71 16.09 10.69
N VAL A 27 11.94 15.32 9.93
CA VAL A 27 11.69 15.56 8.50
C VAL A 27 10.21 15.91 8.34
N ASP A 28 9.96 17.19 8.08
CA ASP A 28 8.63 17.69 7.74
C ASP A 28 8.35 17.46 6.25
N GLY A 29 7.11 17.15 5.91
CA GLY A 29 6.67 16.97 4.53
C GLY A 29 7.19 15.67 3.90
N LEU A 30 6.75 14.54 4.45
CA LEU A 30 7.09 13.22 3.94
C LEU A 30 6.39 12.94 2.60
N THR A 31 7.11 12.27 1.71
CA THR A 31 6.55 11.61 0.53
C THR A 31 6.35 10.13 0.84
N LEU A 32 5.10 9.68 0.87
CA LEU A 32 4.73 8.29 1.14
C LEU A 32 4.40 7.59 -0.18
N ASP A 33 5.33 6.79 -0.68
CA ASP A 33 5.20 6.04 -1.94
C ASP A 33 4.51 4.69 -1.68
N LEU A 34 3.38 4.45 -2.35
CA LEU A 34 2.62 3.21 -2.24
C LEU A 34 2.84 2.32 -3.46
N ASP A 35 3.24 1.08 -3.20
CA ASP A 35 3.46 0.08 -4.25
C ASP A 35 2.74 -1.22 -3.89
N SER A 36 2.23 -1.92 -4.90
CA SER A 36 1.65 -3.24 -4.78
C SER A 36 2.51 -4.25 -5.54
N THR A 37 2.88 -5.35 -4.88
CA THR A 37 3.70 -6.39 -5.54
C THR A 37 2.98 -7.72 -5.59
N ILE A 38 3.44 -8.62 -6.46
CA ILE A 38 2.93 -9.99 -6.56
C ILE A 38 3.98 -10.93 -6.00
N MET A 39 3.71 -11.50 -4.83
CA MET A 39 4.59 -12.49 -4.22
C MET A 39 4.04 -13.90 -4.45
N LEU A 40 4.78 -14.69 -5.22
CA LEU A 40 4.46 -16.09 -5.47
C LEU A 40 5.03 -16.94 -4.32
N PRO A 41 4.19 -17.57 -3.48
CA PRO A 41 4.68 -18.48 -2.46
C PRO A 41 5.33 -19.70 -3.10
N TYR A 42 6.53 -20.06 -2.64
CA TYR A 42 7.16 -21.34 -2.95
C TYR A 42 6.69 -22.37 -1.90
N GLY A 43 5.76 -23.26 -2.28
CA GLY A 43 5.25 -24.33 -1.42
C GLY A 43 3.77 -24.65 -1.65
N ASN A 44 3.28 -25.70 -0.98
CA ASN A 44 1.88 -26.15 -1.01
C ASN A 44 0.99 -25.41 0.01
N SER A 45 1.32 -24.16 0.36
CA SER A 45 0.56 -23.36 1.31
C SER A 45 -0.70 -22.80 0.66
N LYS A 46 -1.86 -23.39 0.97
CA LYS A 46 -3.21 -22.92 0.59
C LYS A 46 -3.66 -21.65 1.35
N ALA A 47 -2.73 -20.82 1.83
CA ALA A 47 -3.07 -19.66 2.63
C ALA A 47 -3.37 -18.46 1.71
N ARG A 48 -4.62 -17.96 1.78
CA ARG A 48 -5.14 -16.66 1.28
C ARG A 48 -4.35 -16.06 0.10
N CYS A 49 -4.59 -16.60 -1.08
CA CYS A 49 -3.96 -16.14 -2.31
C CYS A 49 -5.01 -15.77 -3.35
N GLU A 50 -4.75 -14.70 -4.09
CA GLU A 50 -5.56 -14.25 -5.20
C GLU A 50 -5.10 -14.94 -6.50
N HIS A 51 -6.00 -14.99 -7.48
CA HIS A 51 -5.76 -15.66 -8.74
C HIS A 51 -4.97 -14.74 -9.69
N ASN A 52 -3.75 -15.13 -10.07
CA ASN A 52 -2.94 -14.36 -11.02
C ASN A 52 -3.51 -14.46 -12.44
N LEU A 53 -4.03 -13.36 -13.00
CA LEU A 53 -4.42 -13.33 -14.42
C LEU A 53 -3.22 -13.51 -15.37
N HIS A 54 -2.01 -13.13 -14.97
CA HIS A 54 -0.81 -13.31 -15.79
C HIS A 54 -0.24 -14.74 -15.75
N LYS A 55 -0.55 -15.52 -14.72
CA LYS A 55 -0.09 -16.92 -14.55
C LYS A 55 -1.21 -17.75 -13.92
N HIS A 56 -2.12 -18.22 -14.79
CA HIS A 56 -3.34 -18.98 -14.47
C HIS A 56 -3.20 -20.20 -13.53
N THR A 57 -1.99 -20.66 -13.21
CA THR A 57 -1.75 -21.91 -12.47
C THR A 57 -1.28 -21.72 -11.04
N ARG A 58 -1.15 -20.48 -10.54
CA ARG A 58 -0.58 -20.23 -9.22
C ARG A 58 -1.37 -19.17 -8.45
N TYR A 59 -1.48 -19.44 -7.16
CA TYR A 59 -1.93 -18.56 -6.09
C TYR A 59 -0.82 -17.52 -5.79
N SER A 60 -1.13 -16.22 -5.74
CA SER A 60 -0.20 -15.15 -5.30
C SER A 60 -0.72 -14.43 -4.07
N HIS A 61 0.22 -13.85 -3.31
CA HIS A 61 -0.09 -12.78 -2.38
C HIS A 61 0.11 -11.44 -3.09
N HIS A 62 -0.76 -10.46 -2.79
CA HIS A 62 -0.62 -9.09 -3.24
C HIS A 62 -0.31 -8.18 -2.04
N PRO A 63 0.94 -8.18 -1.52
CA PRO A 63 1.27 -7.26 -0.45
C PRO A 63 1.21 -5.80 -0.91
N PHE A 64 0.63 -4.97 -0.06
CA PHE A 64 0.79 -3.52 -0.13
C PHE A 64 2.02 -3.11 0.67
N MET A 65 2.77 -2.17 0.10
CA MET A 65 4.00 -1.63 0.66
C MET A 65 3.92 -0.10 0.65
N ALA A 66 4.45 0.51 1.71
CA ALA A 66 4.53 1.95 1.85
C ALA A 66 5.97 2.33 2.17
N PHE A 67 6.56 3.24 1.40
CA PHE A 67 7.92 3.71 1.55
C PHE A 67 7.95 5.22 1.79
N ILE A 68 8.87 5.69 2.60
CA ILE A 68 9.17 7.11 2.74
C ILE A 68 10.26 7.42 1.72
N ALA A 69 9.87 8.05 0.62
CA ALA A 69 10.76 8.27 -0.51
C ALA A 69 11.97 9.14 -0.13
N ASN A 70 11.81 10.07 0.81
CA ASN A 70 12.87 10.96 1.27
C ASN A 70 14.03 10.22 1.98
N THR A 71 13.75 9.08 2.61
CA THR A 71 14.73 8.35 3.44
C THR A 71 14.98 6.91 2.97
N CYS A 72 14.26 6.46 1.93
CA CYS A 72 14.29 5.08 1.45
C CYS A 72 13.93 4.04 2.53
N ILE A 73 13.06 4.41 3.49
CA ILE A 73 12.64 3.55 4.59
C ILE A 73 11.25 3.01 4.30
N MET A 74 11.04 1.72 4.56
CA MET A 74 9.72 1.12 4.47
C MET A 74 8.89 1.51 5.70
N ALA A 75 7.80 2.24 5.52
CA ALA A 75 6.90 2.66 6.59
C ALA A 75 5.93 1.54 6.99
N ASN A 76 5.48 0.73 6.02
CA ASN A 76 4.51 -0.33 6.29
C ASN A 76 4.56 -1.45 5.22
N VAL A 77 4.20 -2.67 5.65
CA VAL A 77 3.99 -3.85 4.81
C VAL A 77 2.76 -4.59 5.32
N CYS A 78 1.81 -4.87 4.44
CA CYS A 78 0.68 -5.73 4.78
C CYS A 78 0.63 -6.94 3.85
N LEU A 79 0.80 -8.13 4.43
CA LEU A 79 0.72 -9.41 3.72
C LEU A 79 -0.70 -9.97 3.88
N GLY A 80 -1.54 -9.75 2.86
CA GLY A 80 -2.87 -10.34 2.77
C GLY A 80 -3.95 -9.55 3.49
N LEU A 81 -4.51 -8.56 2.80
CA LEU A 81 -5.85 -8.10 3.14
C LEU A 81 -6.90 -9.09 2.64
N ASP A 82 -8.04 -9.10 3.30
CA ASP A 82 -9.12 -10.04 3.06
C ASP A 82 -9.88 -9.76 1.76
N ASN A 83 -10.67 -10.75 1.42
CA ASN A 83 -11.12 -11.15 0.09
C ASN A 83 -12.32 -10.31 -0.38
N GLY A 84 -12.36 -9.03 -0.03
CA GLY A 84 -13.42 -8.09 -0.38
C GLY A 84 -12.85 -6.79 -0.92
N HIS A 85 -13.21 -6.46 -2.16
CA HIS A 85 -13.05 -5.17 -2.85
C HIS A 85 -11.84 -4.30 -2.44
N SER A 86 -10.90 -4.17 -3.39
CA SER A 86 -9.60 -3.48 -3.33
C SER A 86 -9.55 -2.12 -2.61
N THR A 87 -10.66 -1.40 -2.55
CA THR A 87 -10.77 -0.06 -1.93
C THR A 87 -10.73 -0.07 -0.42
N ASN A 88 -11.52 -0.94 0.22
CA ASN A 88 -11.54 -1.06 1.69
C ASN A 88 -10.15 -1.44 2.23
N ASN A 89 -9.41 -2.16 1.39
CA ASN A 89 -8.08 -2.62 1.68
C ASN A 89 -7.03 -1.50 1.57
N ALA A 90 -7.11 -0.66 0.53
CA ALA A 90 -6.23 0.49 0.37
C ALA A 90 -6.40 1.54 1.50
N PHE A 91 -7.63 1.81 1.95
CA PHE A 91 -7.88 2.71 3.07
C PHE A 91 -7.27 2.21 4.37
N SER A 92 -7.56 0.96 4.72
CA SER A 92 -7.06 0.34 5.95
C SER A 92 -5.53 0.30 5.94
N PHE A 93 -4.93 0.08 4.76
CA PHE A 93 -3.50 0.12 4.58
C PHE A 93 -2.91 1.52 4.76
N LEU A 94 -3.54 2.55 4.17
CA LEU A 94 -3.11 3.94 4.31
C LEU A 94 -3.22 4.40 5.77
N ASP A 95 -4.35 4.15 6.45
CA ASP A 95 -4.54 4.51 7.86
C ASP A 95 -3.49 3.86 8.76
N GLY A 96 -3.26 2.55 8.58
CA GLY A 96 -2.22 1.83 9.33
C GLY A 96 -0.79 2.31 9.01
N SER A 97 -0.58 2.88 7.82
CA SER A 97 0.71 3.47 7.45
C SER A 97 0.90 4.84 8.09
N LEU A 98 -0.12 5.70 8.07
CA LEU A 98 -0.08 7.03 8.68
C LEU A 98 0.05 6.97 10.21
N ASP A 99 -0.62 6.03 10.89
CA ASP A 99 -0.48 5.86 12.34
C ASP A 99 0.96 5.54 12.76
N LYS A 100 1.71 4.80 11.93
CA LYS A 100 3.13 4.47 12.18
C LYS A 100 4.07 5.66 12.04
N LEU A 101 3.65 6.72 11.35
CA LEU A 101 4.47 7.93 11.12
C LEU A 101 4.38 8.93 12.27
N ASP A 102 3.61 8.63 13.33
CA ASP A 102 3.54 9.37 14.59
C ASP A 102 3.34 10.89 14.44
N GLY A 103 2.45 11.29 13.53
CA GLY A 103 2.13 12.70 13.30
C GLY A 103 3.07 13.44 12.35
N SER A 104 4.07 12.77 11.78
CA SER A 104 4.82 13.30 10.63
C SER A 104 3.85 13.59 9.48
N GLN A 105 3.88 14.81 8.96
CA GLN A 105 2.98 15.22 7.89
C GLN A 105 3.39 14.54 6.57
N VAL A 106 2.47 13.77 5.98
CA VAL A 106 2.60 13.29 4.59
C VAL A 106 2.00 14.34 3.67
N VAL A 107 2.80 14.88 2.77
CA VAL A 107 2.37 15.94 1.83
C VAL A 107 2.17 15.44 0.42
N LEU A 108 2.83 14.34 0.05
CA LEU A 108 2.80 13.77 -1.28
C LEU A 108 2.69 12.25 -1.22
N LEU A 109 1.78 11.70 -2.02
CA LEU A 109 1.55 10.27 -2.13
C LEU A 109 1.59 9.82 -3.60
N PRO A 110 2.76 9.36 -4.08
CA PRO A 110 2.85 8.60 -5.33
C PRO A 110 2.25 7.20 -5.13
N ALA A 111 1.56 6.68 -6.15
CA ALA A 111 1.13 5.28 -6.15
C ALA A 111 0.96 4.68 -7.56
N ASP A 112 1.03 3.36 -7.63
CA ASP A 112 0.68 2.60 -8.83
C ASP A 112 -0.84 2.61 -9.13
N SER A 113 -1.23 2.06 -10.28
CA SER A 113 -2.62 2.05 -10.73
C SER A 113 -3.51 1.08 -9.94
N GLY A 114 -2.95 0.23 -9.07
CA GLY A 114 -3.69 -0.55 -8.09
C GLY A 114 -4.42 0.31 -7.06
N PHE A 115 -4.00 1.56 -6.89
CA PHE A 115 -4.64 2.56 -6.02
C PHE A 115 -5.53 3.56 -6.80
N SER A 116 -5.82 3.30 -8.09
CA SER A 116 -6.59 4.20 -8.95
C SER A 116 -8.12 4.08 -8.77
N ASP A 117 -8.59 4.22 -7.54
CA ASP A 117 -10.02 4.19 -7.20
C ASP A 117 -10.56 5.57 -6.78
N SER A 118 -11.79 5.91 -7.21
CA SER A 118 -12.39 7.21 -6.93
C SER A 118 -12.59 7.48 -5.44
N ALA A 119 -13.03 6.48 -4.67
CA ALA A 119 -13.20 6.66 -3.23
C ALA A 119 -11.83 6.85 -2.55
N PHE A 120 -10.78 6.23 -3.09
CA PHE A 120 -9.42 6.43 -2.59
C PHE A 120 -8.97 7.89 -2.81
N PHE A 121 -9.23 8.46 -3.99
CA PHE A 121 -8.94 9.88 -4.26
C PHE A 121 -9.72 10.81 -3.32
N ASP A 122 -11.02 10.58 -3.14
CA ASP A 122 -11.85 11.38 -2.22
C ASP A 122 -11.29 11.38 -0.79
N ASN A 123 -10.69 10.27 -0.35
CA ASN A 123 -10.06 10.18 0.97
C ASN A 123 -8.73 10.93 1.06
N LEU A 124 -7.94 10.95 -0.02
CA LEU A 124 -6.70 11.73 -0.08
C LEU A 124 -7.00 13.23 -0.08
N ASP A 125 -8.01 13.65 -0.85
CA ASP A 125 -8.50 15.02 -0.88
C ASP A 125 -9.02 15.46 0.50
N TRP A 126 -9.80 14.60 1.18
CA TRP A 126 -10.29 14.89 2.53
C TRP A 126 -9.16 15.06 3.56
N ARG A 127 -8.02 14.39 3.36
CA ARG A 127 -6.83 14.48 4.23
C ARG A 127 -5.87 15.60 3.84
N ASP A 128 -6.16 16.34 2.77
CA ASP A 128 -5.25 17.36 2.21
C ASP A 128 -3.87 16.77 1.80
N ILE A 129 -3.87 15.55 1.26
CA ILE A 129 -2.66 14.87 0.77
C ILE A 129 -2.61 15.00 -0.74
N HIS A 130 -1.57 15.65 -1.28
CA HIS A 130 -1.34 15.67 -2.73
C HIS A 130 -0.95 14.28 -3.22
N TYR A 131 -1.36 13.92 -4.44
CA TYR A 131 -1.10 12.57 -4.96
C TYR A 131 -0.68 12.55 -6.43
N LEU A 132 0.12 11.54 -6.77
CA LEU A 132 0.57 11.24 -8.13
C LEU A 132 0.29 9.75 -8.39
N ILE A 133 -0.92 9.47 -8.87
CA ILE A 133 -1.38 8.08 -9.05
C ILE A 133 -1.48 7.79 -10.53
N THR A 134 -0.81 6.72 -10.97
CA THR A 134 -0.91 6.26 -12.35
C THR A 134 -2.31 5.71 -12.63
N LEU A 135 -2.88 6.02 -13.79
CA LEU A 135 -4.21 5.53 -14.17
C LEU A 135 -4.07 4.45 -15.25
N HIS A 136 -4.98 3.47 -15.21
CA HIS A 136 -5.14 2.55 -16.33
C HIS A 136 -5.64 3.33 -17.56
N LEU A 137 -5.02 3.07 -18.71
CA LEU A 137 -5.45 3.66 -19.97
C LEU A 137 -6.82 3.07 -20.37
N ASN A 138 -7.86 3.88 -20.24
CA ASN A 138 -9.18 3.55 -20.79
C ASN A 138 -9.20 3.84 -22.30
N GLN A 139 -10.16 3.23 -23.01
CA GLN A 139 -10.34 3.45 -24.45
C GLN A 139 -10.39 4.96 -24.76
N PRO A 140 -9.80 5.41 -25.87
CA PRO A 140 -9.77 6.83 -26.21
C PRO A 140 -11.19 7.38 -26.25
N LEU A 141 -11.37 8.58 -25.67
CA LEU A 141 -12.64 9.29 -25.75
C LEU A 141 -12.93 9.59 -27.22
N ILE A 142 -13.85 8.83 -27.82
CA ILE A 142 -14.39 9.14 -29.13
C ILE A 142 -15.38 10.28 -28.89
N ALA A 143 -15.03 11.49 -29.31
CA ALA A 143 -16.00 12.58 -29.36
C ALA A 143 -17.14 12.12 -30.28
N SER A 144 -18.35 11.97 -29.73
CA SER A 144 -19.54 11.71 -30.53
C SER A 144 -19.80 12.94 -31.40
N ASN A 145 -19.45 12.85 -32.69
CA ASN A 145 -19.90 13.76 -33.72
C ASN A 145 -21.40 13.53 -33.97
N GLU A 146 -22.25 13.98 -33.04
CA GLU A 146 -23.68 14.15 -33.29
C GLU A 146 -24.09 15.57 -32.90
N ALA A 147 -23.83 16.50 -33.82
CA ALA A 147 -24.54 17.76 -33.95
C ALA A 147 -24.24 18.34 -35.34
N LEU A 148 -24.98 17.88 -36.37
CA LEU A 148 -25.36 18.67 -37.55
C LEU A 148 -26.49 17.96 -38.30
#